data_AF-A0A183E5Y1-F1
#
_entry.id   AF-A0A183E5Y1-F1
#
_cell.length_a   1.000
_cell.length_b   1.000
_cell.length_c   1.000
_cell.angle_alpha   90.00
_cell.angle_beta   90.00
_cell.angle_gamma   90.00
#
_symmetry.space_group_name_H-M   'P 1'
#
loop_
_entity.id
_entity.type
_entity.pdbx_description
1 polymer ?
#
loop_
_entity_poly.entity_id
_entity_poly.type
_entity_poly.pdbx_seq_one_letter_code
_entity_poly.pdbx_strand_id
1 'polypeptide(L)'
;MHHVRYTVNPEYARMSELVPGLFISGVSDLNVENIQKHGITLIINATNEVPNVKKFGNIPRIKLWIQDIPEANMAEHFSSLIDQV
;
A
#
# COMPACT_ATOMS: atom_id res chain seq x y z
N MET A 1 -10.72 2.49 -20.72
CA MET A 1 -10.46 2.35 -19.27
C MET A 1 -10.42 0.87 -18.94
N HIS A 2 -9.28 0.32 -18.52
CA HIS A 2 -9.21 -1.07 -18.08
C HIS A 2 -9.66 -1.14 -16.61
N HIS A 3 -10.80 -1.80 -16.37
CA HIS A 3 -11.23 -2.15 -15.01
C HIS A 3 -10.42 -3.35 -14.56
N VAL A 4 -9.48 -3.14 -13.64
CA VAL A 4 -8.83 -4.25 -12.96
C VAL A 4 -9.78 -4.76 -11.88
N ARG A 5 -10.15 -6.04 -11.95
CA ARG A 5 -10.99 -6.71 -10.96
C ARG A 5 -10.11 -7.63 -10.13
N TYR A 6 -10.12 -7.43 -8.82
CA TYR A 6 -9.45 -8.29 -7.86
C TYR A 6 -10.51 -8.88 -6.93
N THR A 7 -10.42 -10.19 -6.65
CA THR A 7 -11.23 -10.83 -5.61
C THR A 7 -10.46 -10.69 -4.30
N VAL A 8 -11.01 -9.90 -3.38
CA VAL A 8 -10.33 -9.56 -2.13
C VAL A 8 -11.11 -10.15 -0.96
N ASN A 9 -10.43 -10.86 -0.06
CA ASN A 9 -11.03 -11.25 1.22
C ASN A 9 -11.13 -10.00 2.12
N PRO A 10 -12.34 -9.54 2.48
CA PRO A 10 -12.53 -8.28 3.21
C PRO A 10 -12.01 -8.34 4.65
N GLU A 11 -11.76 -9.52 5.22
CA GLU A 11 -11.15 -9.67 6.54
C GLU A 11 -9.64 -9.35 6.49
N TYR A 12 -8.94 -9.88 5.49
CA TYR A 12 -7.49 -9.69 5.33
C TYR A 12 -7.11 -8.38 4.63
N ALA A 13 -8.09 -7.66 4.09
CA ALA A 13 -7.83 -6.42 3.37
C ALA A 13 -7.98 -5.16 4.22
N ARG A 14 -8.35 -5.30 5.49
CA ARG A 14 -8.60 -4.16 6.39
C ARG A 14 -7.34 -3.37 6.66
N MET A 15 -7.50 -2.05 6.77
CA MET A 15 -6.47 -1.18 7.29
C MET A 15 -6.31 -1.42 8.79
N SER A 16 -5.15 -1.90 9.19
CA SER A 16 -4.82 -2.23 10.58
C SER A 16 -3.54 -1.53 11.00
N GLU A 17 -3.56 -0.90 12.17
CA GLU A 17 -2.36 -0.30 12.76
C GLU A 17 -1.49 -1.41 13.36
N LEU A 18 -0.23 -1.47 12.96
CA LEU A 18 0.74 -2.45 13.48
C LEU A 18 1.50 -1.87 14.67
N VAL A 19 1.95 -0.63 14.52
CA VAL A 19 2.57 0.21 15.55
C VAL A 19 2.10 1.64 15.33
N PRO A 20 2.19 2.54 16.34
CA PRO A 20 1.70 3.91 16.22
C PRO A 20 2.19 4.61 14.94
N GLY A 21 1.25 4.99 14.07
CA GLY A 21 1.55 5.67 12.80
C GLY A 21 1.90 4.77 11.62
N LEU A 22 1.99 3.44 11.79
CA LEU A 22 2.25 2.49 10.71
C LEU A 22 1.05 1.56 10.50
N PHE A 23 0.50 1.59 9.28
CA PHE A 23 -0.67 0.83 8.91
C PHE A 23 -0.35 -0.14 7.77
N ILE A 24 -0.89 -1.35 7.86
CA ILE A 24 -0.98 -2.29 6.73
C ILE A 24 -2.42 -2.28 6.22
N SER A 25 -2.59 -2.30 4.89
CA SER A 25 -3.92 -2.24 4.27
C SER A 25 -3.95 -3.05 2.97
N GLY A 26 -5.06 -3.73 2.73
CA GLY A 26 -5.40 -4.23 1.40
C GLY A 26 -5.89 -3.10 0.49
N VAL A 27 -5.87 -3.34 -0.82
CA VAL A 27 -6.25 -2.34 -1.84
C VAL A 27 -7.69 -1.84 -1.70
N SER A 28 -8.60 -2.68 -1.21
CA SER A 28 -10.01 -2.33 -1.04
C SER A 28 -10.25 -1.36 0.11
N ASP A 29 -9.44 -1.41 1.17
CA ASP A 29 -9.63 -0.58 2.36
C ASP A 29 -8.75 0.70 2.34
N LEU A 30 -7.86 0.81 1.35
CA LEU A 30 -7.20 2.06 0.99
C LEU A 30 -8.17 2.97 0.22
N ASN A 31 -9.02 3.67 0.97
CA ASN A 31 -10.01 4.63 0.47
C ASN A 31 -9.83 6.00 1.14
N VAL A 32 -10.52 7.02 0.61
CA VAL A 32 -10.36 8.41 1.08
C VAL A 32 -10.78 8.57 2.55
N GLU A 33 -11.82 7.87 2.98
CA GLU A 33 -12.34 7.92 4.34
C GLU A 33 -11.28 7.39 5.34
N ASN A 34 -10.74 6.20 5.10
CA ASN A 34 -9.72 5.61 5.97
C ASN A 34 -8.41 6.41 5.95
N ILE A 35 -7.98 6.92 4.78
CA ILE A 35 -6.80 7.79 4.67
C ILE A 35 -6.95 9.02 5.56
N GLN A 36 -8.12 9.68 5.54
CA GLN A 36 -8.37 10.87 6.35
C GLN A 36 -8.50 10.52 7.83
N LYS A 37 -9.24 9.45 8.15
CA LYS A 37 -9.47 8.98 9.52
C LYS A 37 -8.16 8.65 10.25
N HIS A 38 -7.21 8.04 9.56
CA HIS A 38 -5.93 7.62 10.13
C HIS A 38 -4.79 8.61 9.89
N GLY A 39 -5.06 9.73 9.22
CA GLY A 39 -4.06 10.77 8.97
C GLY A 39 -2.89 10.29 8.10
N ILE A 40 -3.15 9.44 7.10
CA ILE A 40 -2.10 8.84 6.26
C ILE A 40 -1.44 9.92 5.38
N THR A 41 -0.13 10.10 5.55
CA THR A 41 0.68 11.10 4.84
C THR A 41 1.61 10.52 3.78
N LEU A 42 1.84 9.20 3.78
CA LEU A 42 2.66 8.47 2.82
C LEU A 42 1.99 7.14 2.47
N ILE A 43 1.99 6.77 1.19
CA ILE A 43 1.52 5.45 0.73
C ILE A 43 2.70 4.68 0.14
N ILE A 44 3.01 3.52 0.72
CA ILE A 44 3.96 2.58 0.15
C ILE A 44 3.18 1.44 -0.51
N ASN A 45 3.26 1.36 -1.83
CA ASN A 45 2.63 0.30 -2.62
C ASN A 45 3.64 -0.81 -2.88
N ALA A 46 3.49 -1.90 -2.15
CA ALA A 46 4.37 -3.07 -2.17
C ALA A 46 3.87 -4.20 -3.09
N THR A 47 3.16 -3.87 -4.16
CA THR A 47 2.68 -4.87 -5.15
C THR A 47 3.32 -4.62 -6.51
N ASN A 48 3.19 -5.56 -7.44
CA ASN A 48 3.52 -5.34 -8.84
C ASN A 48 2.25 -4.91 -9.62
N GLU A 49 1.17 -5.66 -9.43
CA GLU A 49 -0.09 -5.61 -10.17
C GLU A 49 -0.95 -4.36 -9.91
N VAL A 50 -0.95 -3.79 -8.70
CA VAL A 50 -1.83 -2.65 -8.38
C VAL A 50 -1.14 -1.32 -8.68
N PRO A 51 -1.58 -0.49 -9.64
CA PRO A 51 -0.93 0.79 -9.92
C PRO A 51 -1.17 1.82 -8.79
N ASN A 52 -0.28 2.81 -8.68
CA ASN A 52 -0.54 3.97 -7.82
C ASN A 52 -1.68 4.81 -8.39
N VAL A 53 -2.80 4.85 -7.68
CA VAL A 53 -4.00 5.56 -8.10
C VAL A 53 -3.95 7.05 -7.71
N LYS A 54 -4.24 7.92 -8.68
CA LYS A 54 -4.29 9.39 -8.47
C LYS A 54 -5.46 9.84 -7.58
N LYS A 55 -6.41 8.95 -7.27
CA LYS A 55 -7.65 9.27 -6.55
C LYS A 55 -7.45 9.78 -5.11
N PHE A 56 -6.26 9.61 -4.52
CA PHE A 56 -5.93 10.09 -3.17
C PHE A 56 -5.20 11.46 -3.16
N GLY A 57 -5.34 12.26 -4.23
CA GLY A 57 -4.73 13.58 -4.32
C GLY A 57 -3.20 13.56 -4.25
N ASN A 58 -2.64 14.55 -3.56
CA ASN A 58 -1.19 14.84 -3.52
C ASN A 58 -0.40 14.05 -2.47
N ILE A 59 -1.00 13.06 -1.82
CA ILE A 59 -0.28 12.19 -0.88
C ILE A 59 0.91 11.55 -1.60
N PRO A 60 2.16 11.74 -1.12
CA PRO A 60 3.34 11.07 -1.66
C PRO A 60 3.16 9.55 -1.73
N ARG A 61 3.71 8.94 -2.79
CA ARG A 61 3.59 7.49 -3.01
C ARG A 61 4.91 6.92 -3.47
N ILE A 62 5.29 5.79 -2.88
CA ILE A 62 6.43 4.99 -3.29
C ILE A 62 5.91 3.64 -3.80
N LYS A 63 6.48 3.13 -4.89
CA LYS A 63 6.08 1.87 -5.52
C LYS A 63 7.28 0.93 -5.52
N LEU A 64 7.13 -0.23 -4.90
CA LEU A 64 8.23 -1.18 -4.71
C LEU A 64 8.26 -2.30 -5.75
N TRP A 65 7.21 -2.44 -6.56
CA TRP A 65 7.14 -3.42 -7.65
C TRP A 65 7.44 -4.86 -7.22
N ILE A 66 7.01 -5.22 -6.01
CA ILE A 66 7.29 -6.54 -5.42
C ILE A 66 6.30 -7.57 -5.97
N GLN A 67 6.82 -8.74 -6.35
CA GLN A 67 6.02 -9.91 -6.71
C GLN A 67 5.74 -10.74 -5.46
N ASP A 68 4.51 -11.23 -5.32
CA ASP A 68 4.12 -12.11 -4.21
C ASP A 68 4.56 -13.56 -4.49
N ILE A 69 5.88 -13.79 -4.46
CA ILE A 69 6.52 -15.08 -4.64
C ILE A 69 7.66 -15.25 -3.60
N PRO A 70 7.97 -16.47 -3.15
CA PRO A 70 9.02 -16.72 -2.16
C PRO A 70 10.42 -16.22 -2.59
N GLU A 71 10.69 -16.16 -3.89
CA GLU A 71 11.98 -15.79 -4.46
C GLU A 71 12.16 -14.27 -4.63
N ALA A 72 11.14 -13.47 -4.32
CA ALA A 72 11.21 -12.01 -4.47
C ALA A 72 12.31 -11.43 -3.57
N ASN A 73 13.23 -10.66 -4.18
CA ASN A 73 14.34 -10.04 -3.46
C ASN A 73 13.86 -8.81 -2.68
N MET A 74 13.35 -9.02 -1.47
CA MET A 74 12.90 -7.93 -0.60
C MET A 74 14.05 -7.04 -0.11
N ALA A 75 15.26 -7.61 0.00
CA ALA A 75 16.44 -6.95 0.58
C ALA A 75 16.80 -5.63 -0.12
N GLU A 76 16.60 -5.57 -1.44
CA GLU A 76 16.91 -4.41 -2.28
C GLU A 76 16.07 -3.17 -1.91
N HIS A 77 14.87 -3.36 -1.36
CA HIS A 77 13.96 -2.26 -1.06
C HIS A 77 14.17 -1.66 0.34
N PHE A 78 14.79 -2.38 1.27
CA PHE A 78 14.92 -1.95 2.66
C PHE A 78 15.87 -0.76 2.84
N SER A 79 16.99 -0.72 2.12
CA SER A 79 18.04 0.28 2.33
C SER A 79 17.61 1.71 1.98
N SER A 80 16.66 1.89 1.05
CA SER A 80 16.19 3.21 0.63
C SER A 80 14.92 3.68 1.36
N LEU A 81 14.13 2.75 1.91
CA LEU A 81 12.83 3.04 2.49
C LEU A 81 12.84 3.18 4.00
N ILE A 82 13.67 2.41 4.70
CA ILE A 82 13.68 2.40 6.17
C ILE A 82 13.97 3.81 6.69
N ASP A 83 14.87 4.55 6.04
CA ASP A 83 15.22 5.91 6.46
C ASP A 83 14.14 6.96 6.15
N GLN A 84 13.11 6.62 5.37
CA GLN A 84 12.02 7.52 4.95
C GLN A 84 10.72 7.36 5.77
N VAL A 85 10.65 6.37 6.66
CA VAL A 85 9.46 6.00 7.45
C VAL A 85 9.76 6.12 8.92
#